data_AF-A0A854ZEI3-F1
#
_entry.id   AF-A0A854ZEI3-F1
#
_cell.length_a   1.000
_cell.length_b   1.000
_cell.length_c   1.000
_cell.angle_alpha   90.00
_cell.angle_beta   90.00
_cell.angle_gamma   90.00
#
_symmetry.space_group_name_H-M   'P 1'
#
loop_
_entity.id
_entity.type
_entity.pdbx_description
1 polymer ?
#
loop_
_entity_poly.entity_id
_entity_poly.type
_entity_poly.pdbx_seq_one_letter_code
_entity_poly.pdbx_strand_id
1 'polypeptide(L)'
;MKKNLRIVSVAAAALLAVAPVATSVVPTVGANVVQAADSNETGLGSSTGTPTPSNSNAVTGSTPYFYMNGGEAIYNGGSFRTPFNASGFTKVSQIVSAINDNINFAPDGSNGNGRKEDITIAQVKKQLDALKIKYTAIKDDKNGDATLDKSTLPANFDITLQHTVGNTAYRVTVPFYTTATPTPVTGAPAFYVQKGNGAAAETTSGQTYQVVAGSNFNPLSFTNSNGETVTFSARQSSNNGAAASISVASNPVDTTNAGRFYTVRLTATNNGGKTSSLSYTVLVVSNGLQKVYANGATSVPTYSIYGNQVSSNSTTFKDGQEVYVGNTTREINKVSYTKVSTTSKANADSSSNNLWIQTSALTQTTPSDSNTETHAVMVDSRAYDKNGNYLGHMYYAYNDIEIVPTIVTINGKTYYKVANKDEYVRVTNITGTQRKLRHNAYIYWSSYRRTPGTGKMYKGQTVTTYGASYRFKNGKKYYRIEGCRNNNKRYIKAVNFY
;
A
#
# COMPACT_ATOMS: atom_id res chain seq x y z
N MET A 1 -27.09 -61.15 -0.03
CA MET A 1 -28.35 -60.81 -0.71
C MET A 1 -29.40 -60.41 0.33
N LYS A 2 -30.26 -59.47 -0.04
CA LYS A 2 -31.13 -58.58 0.75
C LYS A 2 -31.93 -59.23 1.90
N LYS A 3 -32.07 -58.49 3.00
CA LYS A 3 -33.17 -58.63 3.99
C LYS A 3 -33.76 -57.24 4.32
N ASN A 4 -35.05 -57.09 4.01
CA ASN A 4 -36.17 -56.66 4.89
C ASN A 4 -36.07 -55.30 5.64
N LEU A 5 -37.09 -54.47 5.84
CA LEU A 5 -38.53 -54.40 5.50
C LEU A 5 -39.03 -52.98 5.90
N ARG A 6 -40.03 -52.46 5.17
CA ARG A 6 -41.19 -51.59 5.53
C ARG A 6 -41.15 -50.59 6.72
N ILE A 7 -41.40 -49.32 6.36
CA ILE A 7 -42.43 -48.34 6.81
C ILE A 7 -43.03 -48.50 8.22
N VAL A 8 -42.94 -47.43 9.03
CA VAL A 8 -44.01 -46.95 9.93
C VAL A 8 -44.06 -45.41 9.91
N SER A 9 -45.26 -44.91 9.64
CA SER A 9 -45.74 -43.53 9.67
C SER A 9 -46.25 -43.14 11.06
N VAL A 10 -46.07 -41.88 11.50
CA VAL A 10 -47.04 -41.19 12.38
C VAL A 10 -47.06 -39.70 12.05
N ALA A 11 -48.27 -39.15 11.89
CA ALA A 11 -48.60 -37.75 11.67
C ALA A 11 -49.08 -37.07 12.96
N ALA A 12 -48.84 -35.76 13.09
CA ALA A 12 -49.64 -34.76 13.83
C ALA A 12 -48.96 -33.39 13.59
N ALA A 13 -49.55 -32.39 12.94
CA ALA A 13 -50.73 -31.57 13.21
C ALA A 13 -50.27 -30.11 13.44
N ALA A 14 -51.05 -29.18 12.88
CA ALA A 14 -50.74 -27.79 12.59
C ALA A 14 -50.48 -26.87 13.79
N LEU A 15 -49.74 -25.77 13.55
CA LEU A 15 -50.21 -24.44 13.96
C LEU A 15 -49.73 -23.35 13.00
N LEU A 16 -50.71 -22.68 12.40
CA LEU A 16 -50.60 -21.50 11.55
C LEU A 16 -50.57 -20.27 12.48
N ALA A 17 -49.65 -19.33 12.29
CA ALA A 17 -49.74 -18.00 12.88
C ALA A 17 -49.38 -16.94 11.83
N VAL A 18 -50.32 -16.01 11.67
CA VAL A 18 -50.43 -14.98 10.63
C VAL A 18 -49.97 -13.63 11.20
N ALA A 19 -49.06 -12.96 10.47
CA ALA A 19 -48.85 -11.51 10.23
C ALA A 19 -48.75 -10.51 11.44
N PRO A 20 -48.13 -9.32 11.28
CA PRO A 20 -48.63 -8.29 10.37
C PRO A 20 -47.58 -7.59 9.48
N VAL A 21 -48.08 -7.11 8.34
CA VAL A 21 -47.50 -6.09 7.46
C VAL A 21 -47.63 -4.73 8.13
N ALA A 22 -46.56 -3.92 8.08
CA ALA A 22 -46.63 -2.48 8.29
C ALA A 22 -45.96 -1.77 7.11
N THR A 23 -46.79 -1.13 6.30
CA THR A 23 -46.43 -0.07 5.36
C THR A 23 -46.03 1.18 6.16
N SER A 24 -45.01 1.92 5.72
CA SER A 24 -45.19 3.30 5.23
C SER A 24 -43.88 4.09 5.11
N VAL A 25 -43.90 4.92 4.05
CA VAL A 25 -43.22 6.21 3.78
C VAL A 25 -41.69 6.32 3.67
N VAL A 26 -41.30 6.67 2.45
CA VAL A 26 -40.12 7.43 2.02
C VAL A 26 -40.18 8.86 2.57
N PRO A 27 -39.03 9.48 2.92
CA PRO A 27 -38.85 10.91 2.71
C PRO A 27 -37.76 11.21 1.68
N THR A 28 -38.13 12.10 0.76
CA THR A 28 -37.32 12.77 -0.26
C THR A 28 -36.50 13.92 0.35
N VAL A 29 -35.26 14.08 -0.15
CA VAL A 29 -34.44 15.29 -0.35
C VAL A 29 -34.58 16.48 0.62
N GLY A 30 -33.45 16.88 1.22
CA GLY A 30 -33.07 18.31 1.27
C GLY A 30 -32.47 18.83 2.57
N ALA A 31 -31.41 19.63 2.39
CA ALA A 31 -30.87 20.69 3.26
C ALA A 31 -29.79 20.34 4.30
N ASN A 32 -28.61 20.91 4.03
CA ASN A 32 -27.61 21.33 5.01
C ASN A 32 -28.24 21.95 6.26
N VAL A 33 -27.77 21.56 7.45
CA VAL A 33 -27.76 22.43 8.64
C VAL A 33 -26.44 22.21 9.40
N VAL A 34 -25.81 23.33 9.71
CA VAL A 34 -24.60 23.53 10.54
C VAL A 34 -25.04 23.69 12.00
N GLN A 35 -24.12 23.44 12.95
CA GLN A 35 -24.07 23.85 14.38
C GLN A 35 -24.59 22.81 15.38
N ALA A 36 -24.06 22.69 16.61
CA ALA A 36 -22.90 23.28 17.28
C ALA A 36 -22.62 22.41 18.54
N ALA A 37 -21.47 22.69 19.17
CA ALA A 37 -20.94 22.10 20.39
C ALA A 37 -21.88 22.20 21.61
N ASP A 38 -21.74 21.26 22.55
CA ASP A 38 -21.47 21.59 23.96
C ASP A 38 -20.83 20.41 24.72
N SER A 39 -19.57 20.59 25.13
CA SER A 39 -19.09 20.52 26.51
C SER A 39 -19.45 19.34 27.45
N ASN A 40 -18.42 18.59 27.86
CA ASN A 40 -18.13 18.48 29.29
C ASN A 40 -16.63 18.21 29.54
N GLU A 41 -16.02 19.08 30.35
CA GLU A 41 -14.60 19.08 30.76
C GLU A 41 -14.27 18.04 31.84
N THR A 42 -12.98 17.67 31.94
CA THR A 42 -12.07 17.85 33.09
C THR A 42 -10.77 17.09 32.79
N GLY A 43 -9.69 17.70 32.28
CA GLY A 43 -8.67 18.49 33.01
C GLY A 43 -7.50 17.58 33.46
N LEU A 44 -6.21 17.89 33.41
CA LEU A 44 -5.37 18.96 32.85
C LEU A 44 -3.92 18.45 32.94
N GLY A 45 -3.05 18.75 31.97
CA GLY A 45 -1.63 18.38 32.03
C GLY A 45 -0.80 18.98 30.89
N SER A 46 -0.60 20.29 30.94
CA SER A 46 0.19 21.09 30.00
C SER A 46 1.66 20.65 29.92
N SER A 47 2.16 20.43 28.69
CA SER A 47 3.59 20.45 28.36
C SER A 47 3.75 21.09 26.98
N THR A 48 4.34 22.28 26.99
CA THR A 48 4.68 23.12 25.84
C THR A 48 5.84 22.51 25.06
N GLY A 49 5.61 22.10 23.82
CA GLY A 49 6.64 21.65 22.88
C GLY A 49 6.29 22.04 21.44
N THR A 50 7.16 22.85 20.85
CA THR A 50 7.21 23.35 19.46
C THR A 50 6.73 22.36 18.37
N PRO A 51 6.00 22.81 17.32
CA PRO A 51 5.56 21.95 16.23
C PRO A 51 6.76 21.50 15.38
N THR A 52 7.10 20.23 15.46
CA THR A 52 7.94 19.54 14.47
C THR A 52 7.11 19.21 13.23
N PRO A 53 7.71 19.19 12.02
CA PRO A 53 6.97 19.03 10.78
C PRO A 53 6.32 17.64 10.76
N SER A 54 4.99 17.63 10.79
CA SER A 54 4.21 16.42 10.55
C SER A 54 4.49 15.97 9.12
N ASN A 55 5.11 14.80 8.97
CA ASN A 55 5.29 14.14 7.68
C ASN A 55 3.92 13.57 7.28
N SER A 56 3.05 14.44 6.75
CA SER A 56 1.69 14.12 6.36
C SER A 56 1.69 13.34 5.04
N ASN A 57 1.88 12.03 5.11
CA ASN A 57 1.23 11.10 4.18
C ASN A 57 -0.07 10.65 4.85
N ALA A 58 -1.10 11.48 4.77
CA ALA A 58 -2.45 11.06 5.11
C ALA A 58 -2.90 10.05 4.06
N VAL A 59 -2.78 8.76 4.40
CA VAL A 59 -3.41 7.66 3.66
C VAL A 59 -4.88 7.67 4.05
N THR A 60 -5.76 8.04 3.13
CA THR A 60 -7.19 7.76 3.27
C THR A 60 -7.38 6.25 3.18
N GLY A 61 -7.47 5.60 4.35
CA GLY A 61 -7.61 4.14 4.49
C GLY A 61 -6.66 3.57 5.55
N SER A 62 -6.85 3.94 6.81
CA SER A 62 -5.89 3.65 7.87
C SER A 62 -5.86 2.17 8.25
N THR A 63 -4.82 1.47 7.77
CA THR A 63 -4.64 0.03 7.98
C THR A 63 -4.02 -0.26 9.35
N PRO A 64 -4.59 -1.15 10.18
CA PRO A 64 -3.98 -1.48 11.47
C PRO A 64 -2.58 -2.08 11.35
N TYR A 65 -1.68 -1.67 12.23
CA TYR A 65 -0.28 -2.13 12.24
C TYR A 65 0.30 -2.20 13.65
N PHE A 66 1.33 -3.01 13.80
CA PHE A 66 2.20 -3.05 14.98
C PHE A 66 3.46 -2.23 14.71
N TYR A 67 4.08 -1.68 15.74
CA TYR A 67 5.34 -0.96 15.57
C TYR A 67 6.13 -0.94 16.88
N MET A 68 7.45 -0.77 16.76
CA MET A 68 8.29 -0.36 17.89
C MET A 68 8.49 1.15 17.86
N ASN A 69 8.73 1.79 19.01
CA ASN A 69 9.00 3.23 19.06
C ASN A 69 10.19 3.61 18.16
N GLY A 70 9.96 4.49 17.19
CA GLY A 70 10.96 4.88 16.18
C GLY A 70 11.25 3.81 15.11
N GLY A 71 10.54 2.68 15.13
CA GLY A 71 10.63 1.60 14.15
C GLY A 71 9.60 1.71 13.02
N GLU A 72 9.71 0.81 12.05
CA GLU A 72 8.78 0.71 10.93
C GLU A 72 7.45 0.06 11.34
N ALA A 73 6.37 0.44 10.64
CA ALA A 73 5.08 -0.23 10.76
C ALA A 73 5.16 -1.66 10.21
N ILE A 74 4.78 -2.63 11.05
CA ILE A 74 4.68 -4.05 10.73
C ILE A 74 3.20 -4.40 10.61
N TYR A 75 2.80 -4.77 9.40
CA TYR A 75 1.42 -5.09 9.08
C TYR A 75 1.13 -6.59 9.17
N ASN A 76 -0.14 -6.97 9.00
CA ASN A 76 -0.62 -8.36 9.07
C ASN A 76 0.24 -9.33 8.23
N GLY A 77 0.60 -10.46 8.82
CA GLY A 77 1.47 -11.48 8.22
C GLY A 77 2.97 -11.13 8.22
N GLY A 78 3.33 -9.95 8.72
CA GLY A 78 4.72 -9.49 8.84
C GLY A 78 5.44 -10.01 10.08
N SER A 79 6.76 -9.83 10.11
CA SER A 79 7.62 -10.14 11.25
C SER A 79 8.48 -8.94 11.64
N PHE A 80 8.73 -8.75 12.94
CA PHE A 80 9.72 -7.77 13.39
C PHE A 80 11.13 -8.18 12.96
N ARG A 81 11.91 -7.21 12.47
CA ARG A 81 13.26 -7.49 11.95
C ARG A 81 14.29 -7.73 13.06
N THR A 82 14.15 -7.03 14.17
CA THR A 82 15.10 -7.10 15.29
C THR A 82 14.57 -8.10 16.32
N PRO A 83 15.24 -9.25 16.50
CA PRO A 83 14.80 -10.24 17.47
C PRO A 83 15.14 -9.80 18.90
N PHE A 84 14.30 -10.18 19.85
CA PHE A 84 14.54 -9.96 21.27
C PHE A 84 15.54 -10.97 21.83
N ASN A 85 16.46 -10.49 22.67
CA ASN A 85 17.40 -11.35 23.36
C ASN A 85 16.74 -12.00 24.59
N ALA A 86 16.52 -13.30 24.55
CA ALA A 86 15.97 -14.10 25.63
C ALA A 86 17.02 -14.96 26.37
N SER A 87 18.32 -14.81 26.09
CA SER A 87 19.40 -15.59 26.73
C SER A 87 19.37 -15.54 28.27
N GLY A 88 18.98 -14.39 28.82
CA GLY A 88 18.86 -14.15 30.26
C GLY A 88 17.50 -14.50 30.86
N PHE A 89 16.50 -14.89 30.06
CA PHE A 89 15.14 -15.08 30.57
C PHE A 89 15.03 -16.36 31.40
N THR A 90 14.39 -16.24 32.55
CA THR A 90 14.08 -17.32 33.49
C THR A 90 12.59 -17.45 33.75
N LYS A 91 11.77 -16.46 33.37
CA LYS A 91 10.32 -16.43 33.58
C LYS A 91 9.55 -16.10 32.31
N VAL A 92 8.31 -16.58 32.22
CA VAL A 92 7.39 -16.26 31.11
C VAL A 92 7.04 -14.77 31.10
N SER A 93 6.87 -14.15 32.28
CA SER A 93 6.64 -12.71 32.41
C SER A 93 7.70 -11.83 31.74
N GLN A 94 8.94 -12.29 31.59
CA GLN A 94 9.99 -11.54 30.90
C GLN A 94 9.79 -11.51 29.38
N ILE A 95 9.26 -12.59 28.79
CA ILE A 95 8.84 -12.59 27.38
C ILE A 95 7.70 -11.59 27.17
N VAL A 96 6.71 -11.61 28.07
CA VAL A 96 5.58 -10.69 28.05
C VAL A 96 6.04 -9.23 28.18
N SER A 97 6.93 -8.94 29.13
CA SER A 97 7.45 -7.59 29.36
C SER A 97 8.25 -7.10 28.15
N ALA A 98 9.12 -7.94 27.59
CA ALA A 98 9.88 -7.61 26.39
C ALA A 98 8.97 -7.19 25.21
N ILE A 99 7.82 -7.84 25.06
CA ILE A 99 6.82 -7.49 24.05
C ILE A 99 6.08 -6.20 24.43
N ASN A 100 5.41 -6.17 25.58
CA ASN A 100 4.49 -5.09 25.97
C ASN A 100 5.19 -3.75 26.22
N ASP A 101 6.48 -3.77 26.58
CA ASP A 101 7.25 -2.55 26.80
C ASP A 101 7.78 -1.92 25.50
N ASN A 102 7.94 -2.72 24.45
CA ASN A 102 8.62 -2.29 23.22
C ASN A 102 7.70 -2.21 22.00
N ILE A 103 6.59 -2.94 22.00
CA ILE A 103 5.67 -3.04 20.87
C ILE A 103 4.37 -2.29 21.18
N ASN A 104 3.89 -1.56 20.19
CA ASN A 104 2.61 -0.89 20.19
C ASN A 104 1.75 -1.42 19.04
N PHE A 105 0.44 -1.27 19.17
CA PHE A 105 -0.56 -1.57 18.16
C PHE A 105 -1.40 -0.33 17.84
N ALA A 106 -1.47 0.05 16.57
CA ALA A 106 -2.31 1.12 16.05
C ALA A 106 -3.57 0.51 15.40
N PRO A 107 -4.71 0.42 16.12
CA PRO A 107 -5.92 -0.27 15.63
C PRO A 107 -6.63 0.49 14.51
N ASP A 108 -6.34 1.78 14.37
CA ASP A 108 -6.96 2.69 13.42
C ASP A 108 -5.98 3.16 12.36
N GLY A 109 -4.82 2.50 12.23
CA GLY A 109 -3.75 2.80 11.27
C GLY A 109 -3.22 4.24 11.30
N SER A 110 -3.47 5.00 12.36
CA SER A 110 -3.12 6.42 12.43
C SER A 110 -1.91 6.65 13.35
N ASN A 111 -0.95 7.44 12.87
CA ASN A 111 0.22 7.84 13.66
C ASN A 111 -0.24 8.66 14.89
N GLY A 112 -0.07 8.10 16.09
CA GLY A 112 -0.37 8.78 17.35
C GLY A 112 -1.47 8.13 18.21
N ASN A 113 -2.27 7.22 17.65
CA ASN A 113 -3.34 6.52 18.37
C ASN A 113 -2.98 5.08 18.76
N GLY A 114 -1.67 4.75 18.74
CA GLY A 114 -1.21 3.44 19.13
C GLY A 114 -1.31 3.22 20.65
N ARG A 115 -1.77 2.04 21.04
CA ARG A 115 -1.71 1.55 22.42
C ARG A 115 -0.53 0.60 22.59
N LYS A 116 0.02 0.50 23.79
CA LYS A 116 0.98 -0.56 24.10
C LYS A 116 0.36 -1.93 23.83
N GLU A 117 1.19 -2.86 23.38
CA GLU A 117 0.78 -4.26 23.31
C GLU A 117 0.43 -4.77 24.71
N ASP A 118 -0.57 -5.65 24.77
CA ASP A 118 -1.14 -6.18 26.01
C ASP A 118 -1.22 -7.71 26.00
N ILE A 119 -0.21 -8.39 25.41
CA ILE A 119 -0.17 -9.85 25.43
C ILE A 119 -0.10 -10.37 26.87
N THR A 120 -0.90 -11.39 27.17
CA THR A 120 -0.99 -11.99 28.52
C THR A 120 -0.07 -13.19 28.67
N ILE A 121 0.29 -13.52 29.92
CA ILE A 121 1.04 -14.73 30.26
C ILE A 121 0.33 -15.99 29.74
N ALA A 122 -0.99 -16.05 29.83
CA ALA A 122 -1.78 -17.19 29.33
C ALA A 122 -1.66 -17.36 27.80
N GLN A 123 -1.70 -16.26 27.04
CA GLN A 123 -1.50 -16.29 25.58
C GLN A 123 -0.09 -16.73 25.21
N VAL A 124 0.93 -16.26 25.92
CA VAL A 124 2.32 -16.70 25.68
C VAL A 124 2.49 -18.18 26.02
N LYS A 125 2.00 -18.65 27.18
CA LYS A 125 2.05 -20.07 27.58
C LYS A 125 1.45 -20.99 26.53
N LYS A 126 0.28 -20.65 25.99
CA LYS A 126 -0.36 -21.41 24.90
C LYS A 126 0.56 -21.56 23.67
N GLN A 127 1.34 -20.53 23.34
CA GLN A 127 2.28 -20.58 22.23
C GLN A 127 3.54 -21.37 22.59
N LEU A 128 4.06 -21.24 23.82
CA LEU A 128 5.17 -22.06 24.31
C LEU A 128 4.83 -23.55 24.31
N ASP A 129 3.61 -23.92 24.72
CA ASP A 129 3.11 -25.29 24.67
C ASP A 129 3.08 -25.83 23.22
N ALA A 130 2.60 -25.01 22.27
CA ALA A 130 2.61 -25.36 20.84
C ALA A 130 4.04 -25.52 20.29
N LEU A 131 5.00 -24.77 20.82
CA LEU A 131 6.43 -24.86 20.50
C LEU A 131 7.15 -25.97 21.29
N LYS A 132 6.46 -26.66 22.20
CA LYS A 132 7.02 -27.68 23.11
C LYS A 132 8.12 -27.13 24.04
N ILE A 133 8.09 -25.83 24.34
CA ILE A 133 8.96 -25.18 25.32
C ILE A 133 8.36 -25.39 26.71
N LYS A 134 9.10 -26.02 27.61
CA LYS A 134 8.62 -26.36 28.94
C LYS A 134 8.75 -25.19 29.91
N TYR A 135 7.81 -25.12 30.85
CA TYR A 135 7.82 -24.18 31.96
C TYR A 135 7.17 -24.82 33.19
N THR A 136 7.52 -24.34 34.38
CA THR A 136 6.99 -24.81 35.66
C THR A 136 6.28 -23.65 36.35
N ALA A 137 5.03 -23.86 36.77
CA ALA A 137 4.28 -22.85 37.50
C ALA A 137 5.01 -22.44 38.79
N ILE A 138 5.02 -21.13 39.07
CA ILE A 138 5.53 -20.61 40.34
C ILE A 138 4.41 -20.78 41.38
N LYS A 139 4.71 -21.43 42.50
CA LYS A 139 3.73 -21.62 43.59
C LYS A 139 3.28 -20.27 44.13
N ASP A 140 1.99 -20.15 44.42
CA ASP A 140 1.33 -18.98 45.02
C ASP A 140 1.45 -17.67 44.22
N ASP A 141 1.86 -17.74 42.94
CA ASP A 141 1.90 -16.56 42.07
C ASP A 141 0.49 -16.19 41.59
N LYS A 142 -0.02 -15.06 42.10
CA LYS A 142 -1.37 -14.56 41.78
C LYS A 142 -1.54 -14.12 40.31
N ASN A 143 -0.43 -13.91 39.59
CA ASN A 143 -0.43 -13.47 38.19
C ASN A 143 -0.31 -14.66 37.22
N GLY A 144 -0.18 -15.89 37.74
CA GLY A 144 -0.05 -17.11 36.96
C GLY A 144 1.26 -17.21 36.18
N ASP A 145 2.36 -16.63 36.68
CA ASP A 145 3.68 -16.71 36.04
C ASP A 145 4.29 -18.14 36.10
N ALA A 146 5.36 -18.38 35.35
CA ALA A 146 6.07 -19.64 35.33
C ALA A 146 7.57 -19.47 35.07
N THR A 147 8.36 -20.36 35.66
CA THR A 147 9.80 -20.48 35.40
C THR A 147 10.01 -21.25 34.09
N LEU A 148 10.79 -20.68 33.17
CA LEU A 148 11.15 -21.31 31.90
C LEU A 148 12.20 -22.42 32.12
N ASP A 149 12.00 -23.58 31.49
CA ASP A 149 13.01 -24.62 31.42
C ASP A 149 14.00 -24.31 30.30
N LYS A 150 15.16 -23.77 30.68
CA LYS A 150 16.23 -23.37 29.76
C LYS A 150 16.73 -24.52 28.86
N SER A 151 16.60 -25.77 29.30
CA SER A 151 17.03 -26.91 28.49
C SER A 151 16.14 -27.15 27.26
N THR A 152 14.92 -26.61 27.27
CA THR A 152 13.94 -26.74 26.19
C THR A 152 13.81 -25.48 25.34
N LEU A 153 14.54 -24.41 25.68
CA LEU A 153 14.55 -23.19 24.88
C LEU A 153 15.39 -23.42 23.60
N PRO A 154 14.80 -23.31 22.40
CA PRO A 154 15.56 -23.39 21.17
C PRO A 154 16.46 -22.17 21.00
N ALA A 155 17.44 -22.27 20.09
CA ALA A 155 18.33 -21.15 19.74
C ALA A 155 17.54 -19.92 19.29
N ASN A 156 16.45 -20.12 18.54
CA ASN A 156 15.51 -19.10 18.11
C ASN A 156 14.07 -19.62 18.26
N PHE A 157 13.15 -18.73 18.62
CA PHE A 157 11.71 -19.01 18.65
C PHE A 157 10.90 -17.75 18.36
N ASP A 158 9.65 -17.95 17.98
CA ASP A 158 8.75 -16.87 17.57
C ASP A 158 7.52 -16.80 18.48
N ILE A 159 7.08 -15.60 18.81
CA ILE A 159 5.77 -15.34 19.41
C ILE A 159 4.91 -14.58 18.40
N THR A 160 3.70 -15.06 18.16
CA THR A 160 2.72 -14.38 17.31
C THR A 160 1.85 -13.46 18.16
N LEU A 161 1.81 -12.18 17.80
CA LEU A 161 0.83 -11.23 18.33
C LEU A 161 -0.44 -11.30 17.48
N GLN A 162 -1.60 -11.06 18.09
CA GLN A 162 -2.87 -11.02 17.37
C GLN A 162 -3.81 -10.00 17.98
N HIS A 163 -4.27 -9.06 17.16
CA HIS A 163 -5.43 -8.22 17.46
C HIS A 163 -6.54 -8.46 16.46
N THR A 164 -7.79 -8.29 16.89
CA THR A 164 -8.94 -8.31 15.99
C THR A 164 -9.50 -6.91 15.89
N VAL A 165 -9.58 -6.37 14.67
CA VAL A 165 -10.22 -5.09 14.37
C VAL A 165 -11.40 -5.37 13.45
N GLY A 166 -12.61 -5.07 13.91
CA GLY A 166 -13.83 -5.54 13.25
C GLY A 166 -13.87 -7.07 13.17
N ASN A 167 -13.97 -7.62 11.96
CA ASN A 167 -14.03 -9.07 11.72
C ASN A 167 -12.69 -9.67 11.24
N THR A 168 -11.60 -8.89 11.26
CA THR A 168 -10.31 -9.28 10.71
C THR A 168 -9.27 -9.44 11.81
N ALA A 169 -8.57 -10.58 11.81
CA ALA A 169 -7.45 -10.82 12.70
C ALA A 169 -6.14 -10.32 12.05
N TYR A 170 -5.41 -9.48 12.78
CA TYR A 170 -4.12 -8.91 12.43
C TYR A 170 -3.04 -9.63 13.24
N ARG A 171 -2.18 -10.37 12.57
CA ARG A 171 -1.13 -11.20 13.17
C ARG A 171 0.25 -10.71 12.76
N VAL A 172 1.18 -10.62 13.71
CA VAL A 172 2.60 -10.38 13.42
C VAL A 172 3.49 -11.32 14.22
N THR A 173 4.66 -11.62 13.68
CA THR A 173 5.66 -12.46 14.34
C THR A 173 6.69 -11.61 15.07
N VAL A 174 6.98 -11.96 16.32
CA VAL A 174 8.04 -11.39 17.16
C VAL A 174 9.11 -12.44 17.37
N PRO A 175 10.30 -12.29 16.76
CA PRO A 175 11.36 -13.27 16.89
C PRO A 175 12.18 -13.07 18.18
N PHE A 176 12.64 -14.17 18.76
CA PHE A 176 13.51 -14.24 19.93
C PHE A 176 14.72 -15.12 19.66
N TYR A 177 15.83 -14.86 20.35
CA TYR A 177 17.04 -15.70 20.34
C TYR A 177 17.61 -15.92 21.73
N THR A 178 18.28 -17.06 21.97
CA THR A 178 18.77 -17.46 23.30
C THR A 178 20.27 -17.71 23.39
N THR A 179 20.94 -18.01 22.28
CA THR A 179 22.38 -18.34 22.27
C THR A 179 23.18 -17.47 21.32
N ALA A 180 22.72 -17.28 20.08
CA ALA A 180 23.36 -16.43 19.09
C ALA A 180 22.29 -15.66 18.31
N THR A 181 22.61 -14.41 17.96
CA THR A 181 21.77 -13.62 17.05
C THR A 181 21.56 -14.40 15.74
N PRO A 182 20.33 -14.51 15.22
CA PRO A 182 20.06 -15.20 13.98
C PRO A 182 20.99 -14.72 12.87
N THR A 183 21.56 -15.64 12.10
CA THR A 183 22.39 -15.28 10.96
C THR A 183 21.55 -14.52 9.92
N PRO A 184 22.06 -13.38 9.40
CA PRO A 184 21.40 -12.63 8.34
C PRO A 184 21.12 -13.50 7.11
N VAL A 185 19.87 -13.52 6.65
CA VAL A 185 19.50 -14.21 5.41
C VAL A 185 20.01 -13.41 4.21
N THR A 186 20.76 -14.08 3.33
CA THR A 186 21.41 -13.46 2.16
C THR A 186 20.50 -13.39 0.93
N GLY A 187 19.54 -14.30 0.80
CA GLY A 187 18.53 -14.32 -0.28
C GLY A 187 17.45 -13.25 -0.11
N ALA A 188 16.85 -12.79 -1.20
CA ALA A 188 15.75 -11.83 -1.14
C ALA A 188 14.47 -12.45 -0.55
N PRO A 189 13.66 -11.68 0.19
CA PRO A 189 12.38 -12.18 0.69
C PRO A 189 11.40 -12.47 -0.45
N ALA A 190 10.51 -13.44 -0.23
CA ALA A 190 9.51 -13.87 -1.22
C ALA A 190 8.10 -13.57 -0.71
N PHE A 191 7.22 -13.07 -1.59
CA PHE A 191 5.83 -12.76 -1.27
C PHE A 191 4.92 -13.96 -1.46
N TYR A 192 3.93 -14.09 -0.59
CA TYR A 192 2.92 -15.12 -0.65
C TYR A 192 1.54 -14.50 -0.52
N VAL A 193 0.56 -15.02 -1.25
CA VAL A 193 -0.84 -14.63 -1.15
C VAL A 193 -1.69 -15.83 -0.73
N GLN A 194 -2.59 -15.59 0.22
CA GLN A 194 -3.63 -16.52 0.63
C GLN A 194 -4.99 -15.96 0.20
N LYS A 195 -5.85 -16.81 -0.36
CA LYS A 195 -7.22 -16.46 -0.77
C LYS A 195 -8.21 -17.37 -0.04
N GLY A 196 -9.15 -16.77 0.69
CA GLY A 196 -10.08 -17.48 1.57
C GLY A 196 -9.34 -18.45 2.52
N ASN A 197 -9.85 -19.68 2.58
CA ASN A 197 -9.26 -20.75 3.40
C ASN A 197 -8.18 -21.55 2.65
N GLY A 198 -7.74 -21.09 1.47
CA GLY A 198 -6.69 -21.75 0.70
C GLY A 198 -5.31 -21.65 1.37
N ALA A 199 -4.37 -22.50 0.95
CA ALA A 199 -2.98 -22.38 1.37
C ALA A 199 -2.34 -21.13 0.73
N ALA A 200 -1.42 -20.50 1.47
CA ALA A 200 -0.62 -19.38 0.94
C ALA A 200 0.32 -19.87 -0.17
N ALA A 201 0.27 -19.22 -1.33
CA ALA A 201 1.08 -19.54 -2.51
C ALA A 201 2.01 -18.38 -2.86
N GLU A 202 3.22 -18.69 -3.35
CA GLU A 202 4.19 -17.68 -3.76
C GLU A 202 3.63 -16.84 -4.92
N THR A 203 3.76 -15.52 -4.83
CA THR A 203 3.18 -14.57 -5.78
C THR A 203 4.20 -13.57 -6.30
N THR A 204 4.00 -13.13 -7.54
CA THR A 204 4.77 -12.08 -8.21
C THR A 204 3.87 -10.91 -8.59
N SER A 205 4.46 -9.81 -9.04
CA SER A 205 3.72 -8.63 -9.48
C SER A 205 2.83 -8.90 -10.70
N GLY A 206 1.81 -8.06 -10.88
CA GLY A 206 0.94 -8.06 -12.06
C GLY A 206 -0.44 -8.67 -11.87
N GLN A 207 -0.73 -9.23 -10.68
CA GLN A 207 -2.07 -9.72 -10.37
C GLN A 207 -3.06 -8.57 -10.24
N THR A 208 -4.31 -8.81 -10.68
CA THR A 208 -5.41 -7.85 -10.55
C THR A 208 -6.50 -8.45 -9.68
N TYR A 209 -6.91 -7.70 -8.67
CA TYR A 209 -7.97 -8.07 -7.74
C TYR A 209 -9.16 -7.13 -7.90
N GLN A 210 -10.36 -7.69 -7.86
CA GLN A 210 -11.59 -6.91 -7.88
C GLN A 210 -12.10 -6.72 -6.46
N VAL A 211 -12.58 -5.51 -6.16
CA VAL A 211 -13.21 -5.16 -4.88
C VAL A 211 -14.52 -4.42 -5.12
N VAL A 212 -15.44 -4.53 -4.19
CA VAL A 212 -16.75 -3.86 -4.28
C VAL A 212 -16.59 -2.36 -4.04
N ALA A 213 -17.32 -1.52 -4.78
CA ALA A 213 -17.34 -0.09 -4.55
C ALA A 213 -17.82 0.25 -3.11
N GLY A 214 -17.15 1.19 -2.45
CA GLY A 214 -17.38 1.58 -1.06
C GLY A 214 -16.92 0.56 -0.01
N SER A 215 -16.29 -0.56 -0.41
CA SER A 215 -15.77 -1.52 0.55
C SER A 215 -14.56 -0.98 1.32
N ASN A 216 -14.38 -1.46 2.56
CA ASN A 216 -13.15 -1.18 3.30
C ASN A 216 -11.99 -1.90 2.60
N PHE A 217 -10.94 -1.15 2.28
CA PHE A 217 -9.76 -1.69 1.61
C PHE A 217 -8.51 -1.54 2.48
N ASN A 218 -7.85 -2.67 2.72
CA ASN A 218 -6.53 -2.73 3.33
C ASN A 218 -5.57 -3.43 2.34
N PRO A 219 -4.43 -2.81 2.00
CA PRO A 219 -3.50 -3.28 0.98
C PRO A 219 -2.78 -4.61 1.31
N LEU A 220 -2.98 -5.16 2.50
CA LEU A 220 -2.40 -6.43 2.91
C LEU A 220 -3.43 -7.49 3.28
N SER A 221 -4.69 -7.07 3.50
CA SER A 221 -5.80 -7.99 3.75
C SER A 221 -7.12 -7.31 3.38
N PHE A 222 -7.76 -7.75 2.31
CA PHE A 222 -9.05 -7.20 1.86
C PHE A 222 -9.99 -8.30 1.38
N THR A 223 -11.28 -8.00 1.30
CA THR A 223 -12.28 -8.88 0.70
C THR A 223 -12.42 -8.56 -0.79
N ASN A 224 -12.19 -9.56 -1.65
CA ASN A 224 -12.39 -9.40 -3.09
C ASN A 224 -13.89 -9.42 -3.43
N SER A 225 -14.23 -9.15 -4.69
CA SER A 225 -15.61 -9.18 -5.18
C SER A 225 -16.27 -10.56 -5.15
N ASN A 226 -15.50 -11.65 -5.05
CA ASN A 226 -16.02 -13.01 -4.80
C ASN A 226 -16.47 -13.20 -3.34
N GLY A 227 -16.18 -12.26 -2.44
CA GLY A 227 -16.39 -12.41 -0.99
C GLY A 227 -15.25 -13.14 -0.28
N GLU A 228 -14.14 -13.42 -0.96
CA GLU A 228 -12.98 -14.12 -0.38
C GLU A 228 -12.01 -13.12 0.25
N THR A 229 -11.43 -13.48 1.39
CA THR A 229 -10.33 -12.69 1.98
C THR A 229 -9.04 -12.95 1.21
N VAL A 230 -8.38 -11.90 0.72
CA VAL A 230 -7.07 -11.94 0.09
C VAL A 230 -6.06 -11.36 1.06
N THR A 231 -5.09 -12.16 1.51
CA THR A 231 -4.07 -11.74 2.48
C THR A 231 -2.67 -11.94 1.92
N PHE A 232 -1.83 -10.92 2.03
CA PHE A 232 -0.42 -10.98 1.65
C PHE A 232 0.47 -11.25 2.87
N SER A 233 1.51 -12.03 2.65
CA SER A 233 2.56 -12.32 3.62
C SER A 233 3.92 -12.36 2.91
N ALA A 234 5.01 -12.35 3.67
CA ALA A 234 6.34 -12.50 3.11
C ALA A 234 7.16 -13.48 3.95
N ARG A 235 8.08 -14.17 3.28
CA ARG A 235 9.02 -15.09 3.88
C ARG A 235 10.44 -14.58 3.74
N GLN A 236 11.34 -14.98 4.64
CA GLN A 236 12.74 -14.54 4.67
C GLN A 236 13.46 -14.80 3.33
N SER A 237 13.11 -15.89 2.64
CA SER A 237 13.42 -16.18 1.24
C SER A 237 12.50 -17.29 0.72
N SER A 238 12.55 -17.63 -0.58
CA SER A 238 11.78 -18.76 -1.14
C SER A 238 12.13 -20.11 -0.48
N ASN A 239 13.33 -20.23 0.09
CA ASN A 239 13.81 -21.46 0.76
C ASN A 239 13.75 -21.39 2.29
N ASN A 240 13.31 -20.26 2.85
CA ASN A 240 13.20 -20.08 4.30
C ASN A 240 11.78 -19.65 4.67
N GLY A 241 11.05 -20.58 5.29
CA GLY A 241 9.64 -20.45 5.67
C GLY A 241 9.31 -19.37 6.70
N ALA A 242 10.31 -18.85 7.43
CA ALA A 242 10.08 -17.85 8.47
C ALA A 242 9.55 -16.54 7.90
N ALA A 243 8.69 -15.85 8.65
CA ALA A 243 8.06 -14.62 8.20
C ALA A 243 9.09 -13.49 8.04
N ALA A 244 8.93 -12.67 7.00
CA ALA A 244 9.66 -11.42 6.79
C ALA A 244 8.76 -10.21 7.08
N SER A 245 9.36 -9.06 7.34
CA SER A 245 8.59 -7.80 7.48
C SER A 245 7.99 -7.40 6.15
N ILE A 246 6.79 -6.82 6.17
CA ILE A 246 6.16 -6.19 5.00
C ILE A 246 5.78 -4.77 5.38
N SER A 247 6.03 -3.84 4.47
CA SER A 247 5.55 -2.47 4.51
C SER A 247 4.74 -2.14 3.25
N VAL A 248 3.82 -1.19 3.39
CA VAL A 248 3.02 -0.66 2.28
C VAL A 248 3.77 0.55 1.71
N ALA A 249 4.40 0.38 0.55
CA ALA A 249 5.14 1.45 -0.11
C ALA A 249 4.21 2.46 -0.80
N SER A 250 3.05 2.01 -1.31
CA SER A 250 2.04 2.85 -1.93
C SER A 250 0.67 2.20 -1.87
N ASN A 251 -0.35 2.95 -1.43
CA ASN A 251 -1.75 2.56 -1.49
C ASN A 251 -2.62 3.75 -1.93
N PRO A 252 -2.88 3.92 -3.24
CA PRO A 252 -3.73 4.99 -3.75
C PRO A 252 -5.21 4.60 -3.82
N VAL A 253 -5.58 3.42 -3.31
CA VAL A 253 -6.91 2.83 -3.53
C VAL A 253 -7.98 3.66 -2.84
N ASP A 254 -8.92 4.17 -3.64
CA ASP A 254 -10.16 4.78 -3.15
C ASP A 254 -11.34 3.97 -3.71
N THR A 255 -11.94 3.15 -2.84
CA THR A 255 -13.03 2.26 -3.22
C THR A 255 -14.33 3.00 -3.52
N THR A 256 -14.44 4.30 -3.24
CA THR A 256 -15.63 5.08 -3.60
C THR A 256 -15.72 5.35 -5.10
N ASN A 257 -14.58 5.29 -5.82
CA ASN A 257 -14.53 5.54 -7.25
C ASN A 257 -14.71 4.24 -8.08
N ALA A 258 -15.97 3.83 -8.25
CA ALA A 258 -16.33 2.70 -9.09
C ALA A 258 -15.74 2.79 -10.52
N GLY A 259 -15.24 1.68 -11.05
CA GLY A 259 -14.61 1.57 -12.36
C GLY A 259 -13.16 2.03 -12.43
N ARG A 260 -12.58 2.50 -11.32
CA ARG A 260 -11.15 2.88 -11.28
C ARG A 260 -10.24 1.70 -10.99
N PHE A 261 -9.01 1.86 -11.46
CA PHE A 261 -7.90 0.99 -11.16
C PHE A 261 -6.86 1.72 -10.33
N TYR A 262 -6.28 0.98 -9.40
CA TYR A 262 -5.28 1.47 -8.48
C TYR A 262 -4.15 0.46 -8.36
N THR A 263 -2.91 0.93 -8.42
CA THR A 263 -1.75 0.07 -8.21
C THR A 263 -1.24 0.20 -6.77
N VAL A 264 -1.28 -0.89 -6.03
CA VAL A 264 -0.69 -1.01 -4.70
C VAL A 264 0.74 -1.53 -4.83
N ARG A 265 1.66 -0.97 -4.04
CA ARG A 265 3.05 -1.43 -3.97
C ARG A 265 3.40 -1.81 -2.55
N LEU A 266 3.95 -3.01 -2.37
CA LEU A 266 4.40 -3.56 -1.11
C LEU A 266 5.90 -3.80 -1.16
N THR A 267 6.56 -3.67 -0.02
CA THR A 267 7.97 -3.99 0.14
C THR A 267 8.15 -4.99 1.27
N ALA A 268 8.82 -6.11 1.00
CA ALA A 268 9.20 -7.06 2.01
C ALA A 268 10.67 -6.88 2.35
N THR A 269 11.02 -6.94 3.64
CA THR A 269 12.40 -6.84 4.13
C THR A 269 12.71 -8.00 5.06
N ASN A 270 13.78 -8.73 4.78
CA ASN A 270 14.22 -9.86 5.60
C ASN A 270 15.09 -9.40 6.79
N ASN A 271 15.50 -10.33 7.65
CA ASN A 271 16.34 -10.04 8.81
C ASN A 271 17.75 -9.54 8.41
N GLY A 272 18.25 -9.94 7.23
CA GLY A 272 19.50 -9.46 6.64
C GLY A 272 19.40 -8.11 5.94
N GLY A 273 18.23 -7.45 5.97
CA GLY A 273 18.00 -6.15 5.34
C GLY A 273 17.87 -6.20 3.82
N LYS A 274 17.76 -7.38 3.20
CA LYS A 274 17.43 -7.51 1.78
C LYS A 274 15.95 -7.24 1.57
N THR A 275 15.65 -6.57 0.45
CA THR A 275 14.29 -6.16 0.11
C THR A 275 13.81 -6.81 -1.18
N SER A 276 12.50 -7.07 -1.28
CA SER A 276 11.82 -7.34 -2.54
C SER A 276 10.54 -6.51 -2.63
N SER A 277 9.99 -6.35 -3.83
CA SER A 277 8.78 -5.54 -4.06
C SER A 277 7.72 -6.35 -4.79
N LEU A 278 6.47 -6.15 -4.38
CA LEU A 278 5.28 -6.68 -5.04
C LEU A 278 4.39 -5.53 -5.49
N SER A 279 3.86 -5.60 -6.70
CA SER A 279 2.85 -4.66 -7.20
C SER A 279 1.64 -5.42 -7.73
N TYR A 280 0.46 -5.03 -7.26
CA TYR A 280 -0.80 -5.61 -7.72
C TYR A 280 -1.80 -4.49 -7.98
N THR A 281 -2.74 -4.77 -8.88
CA THR A 281 -3.77 -3.82 -9.29
C THR A 281 -5.09 -4.14 -8.60
N VAL A 282 -5.81 -3.10 -8.18
CA VAL A 282 -7.15 -3.19 -7.63
C VAL A 282 -8.12 -2.55 -8.61
N LEU A 283 -9.12 -3.31 -9.05
CA LEU A 283 -10.28 -2.80 -9.77
C LEU A 283 -11.43 -2.60 -8.77
N VAL A 284 -11.92 -1.37 -8.66
CA VAL A 284 -13.17 -1.09 -7.96
C VAL A 284 -14.31 -1.40 -8.93
N VAL A 285 -15.06 -2.47 -8.68
CA VAL A 285 -16.11 -2.93 -9.62
C VAL A 285 -17.22 -1.88 -9.72
N SER A 286 -17.67 -1.59 -10.95
CA SER A 286 -18.77 -0.67 -11.23
C SER A 286 -20.10 -1.41 -11.39
N ASN A 287 -21.19 -0.75 -11.02
CA ASN A 287 -22.55 -1.19 -11.38
C ASN A 287 -22.94 -0.78 -12.80
N GLY A 288 -22.17 0.12 -13.43
CA GLY A 288 -22.35 0.55 -14.82
C GLY A 288 -21.43 -0.18 -15.80
N LEU A 289 -21.48 0.28 -17.06
CA LEU A 289 -20.60 -0.18 -18.12
C LEU A 289 -19.13 0.21 -17.87
N GLN A 290 -18.21 -0.65 -18.29
CA GLN A 290 -16.77 -0.41 -18.30
C GLN A 290 -16.21 -0.67 -19.69
N LYS A 291 -15.24 0.15 -20.11
CA LYS A 291 -14.54 -0.05 -21.37
C LYS A 291 -13.55 -1.20 -21.27
N VAL A 292 -13.47 -1.99 -22.33
CA VAL A 292 -12.39 -2.95 -22.55
C VAL A 292 -11.35 -2.38 -23.52
N TYR A 293 -10.11 -2.77 -23.34
CA TYR A 293 -8.95 -2.26 -24.06
C TYR A 293 -8.16 -3.40 -24.67
N ALA A 294 -7.92 -3.34 -25.97
CA ALA A 294 -7.14 -4.33 -26.71
C ALA A 294 -5.63 -4.18 -26.46
N ASN A 295 -5.19 -3.07 -25.86
CA ASN A 295 -3.81 -2.84 -25.41
C ASN A 295 -2.74 -3.18 -26.48
N GLY A 296 -2.95 -2.66 -27.70
CA GLY A 296 -2.05 -2.87 -28.84
C GLY A 296 -2.42 -4.04 -29.76
N ALA A 297 -3.40 -4.87 -29.37
CA ALA A 297 -4.01 -5.87 -30.25
C ALA A 297 -5.17 -5.27 -31.08
N THR A 298 -5.65 -6.03 -32.07
CA THR A 298 -6.78 -5.63 -32.92
C THR A 298 -8.14 -5.73 -32.22
N SER A 299 -8.25 -6.60 -31.21
CA SER A 299 -9.47 -6.81 -30.43
C SER A 299 -9.14 -7.46 -29.08
N VAL A 300 -10.08 -7.43 -28.15
CA VAL A 300 -9.99 -8.09 -26.85
C VAL A 300 -10.54 -9.52 -26.97
N PRO A 301 -9.72 -10.56 -26.76
CA PRO A 301 -10.19 -11.94 -26.78
C PRO A 301 -11.19 -12.22 -25.65
N THR A 302 -12.16 -13.08 -25.93
CA THR A 302 -13.06 -13.62 -24.91
C THR A 302 -12.86 -15.11 -24.72
N TYR A 303 -13.25 -15.62 -23.56
CA TYR A 303 -12.98 -16.99 -23.14
C TYR A 303 -14.20 -17.63 -22.49
N SER A 304 -14.26 -18.95 -22.58
CA SER A 304 -15.11 -19.82 -21.76
C SER A 304 -14.22 -20.59 -20.78
N ILE A 305 -14.67 -20.73 -19.53
CA ILE A 305 -13.91 -21.43 -18.48
C ILE A 305 -14.72 -22.61 -17.94
N TYR A 306 -14.11 -23.80 -17.94
CA TYR A 306 -14.68 -25.03 -17.39
C TYR A 306 -13.68 -25.67 -16.41
N GLY A 307 -13.98 -25.61 -15.12
CA GLY A 307 -13.01 -25.99 -14.08
C GLY A 307 -11.75 -25.12 -14.15
N ASN A 308 -10.59 -25.75 -14.41
CA ASN A 308 -9.29 -25.09 -14.59
C ASN A 308 -8.88 -24.94 -16.07
N GLN A 309 -9.76 -25.28 -17.01
CA GLN A 309 -9.50 -25.17 -18.45
C GLN A 309 -10.05 -23.84 -18.99
N VAL A 310 -9.24 -23.17 -19.81
CA VAL A 310 -9.59 -21.91 -20.48
C VAL A 310 -9.63 -22.16 -21.98
N SER A 311 -10.76 -21.83 -22.61
CA SER A 311 -10.96 -21.98 -24.06
C SER A 311 -11.28 -20.62 -24.67
N SER A 312 -10.52 -20.20 -25.68
CA SER A 312 -10.81 -18.97 -26.43
C SER A 312 -12.10 -19.12 -27.24
N ASN A 313 -12.94 -18.08 -27.24
CA ASN A 313 -14.12 -18.02 -28.09
C ASN A 313 -13.77 -17.41 -29.45
N SER A 314 -14.62 -17.64 -30.45
CA SER A 314 -14.51 -16.98 -31.77
C SER A 314 -14.93 -15.50 -31.73
N THR A 315 -15.71 -15.09 -30.73
CA THR A 315 -16.15 -13.71 -30.54
C THR A 315 -15.15 -12.91 -29.72
N THR A 316 -14.89 -11.68 -30.15
CA THR A 316 -14.01 -10.71 -29.48
C THR A 316 -14.75 -9.40 -29.25
N PHE A 317 -14.22 -8.57 -28.35
CA PHE A 317 -14.70 -7.19 -28.19
C PHE A 317 -13.80 -6.21 -28.94
N LYS A 318 -14.38 -5.14 -29.47
CA LYS A 318 -13.62 -4.05 -30.08
C LYS A 318 -12.90 -3.25 -29.00
N ASP A 319 -11.77 -2.63 -29.37
CA ASP A 319 -11.10 -1.69 -28.48
C ASP A 319 -12.05 -0.54 -28.10
N GLY A 320 -12.09 -0.21 -26.81
CA GLY A 320 -12.99 0.79 -26.24
C GLY A 320 -14.45 0.36 -26.11
N GLN A 321 -14.80 -0.88 -26.46
CA GLN A 321 -16.17 -1.39 -26.30
C GLN A 321 -16.57 -1.42 -24.83
N GLU A 322 -17.84 -1.11 -24.55
CA GLU A 322 -18.39 -1.09 -23.20
C GLU A 322 -19.10 -2.41 -22.85
N VAL A 323 -18.81 -2.93 -21.66
CA VAL A 323 -19.38 -4.18 -21.12
C VAL A 323 -19.73 -4.03 -19.64
N TYR A 324 -20.69 -4.81 -19.16
CA TYR A 324 -20.94 -4.98 -17.73
C TYR A 324 -19.91 -5.95 -17.14
N VAL A 325 -19.34 -5.59 -15.99
CA VAL A 325 -18.36 -6.41 -15.27
C VAL A 325 -19.02 -7.07 -14.06
N GLY A 326 -18.95 -8.39 -14.03
CA GLY A 326 -19.42 -9.20 -12.92
C GLY A 326 -18.49 -9.10 -11.71
N ASN A 327 -18.99 -9.52 -10.56
CA ASN A 327 -18.22 -9.71 -9.34
C ASN A 327 -17.34 -10.96 -9.39
N THR A 328 -17.69 -11.94 -10.24
CA THR A 328 -16.99 -13.23 -10.27
C THR A 328 -15.65 -13.12 -11.00
N THR A 329 -14.58 -13.53 -10.33
CA THR A 329 -13.21 -13.60 -10.86
C THR A 329 -12.61 -15.00 -10.69
N ARG A 330 -11.67 -15.36 -11.57
CA ARG A 330 -10.87 -16.60 -11.49
C ARG A 330 -9.42 -16.32 -11.81
N GLU A 331 -8.50 -16.97 -11.11
CA GLU A 331 -7.09 -16.99 -11.50
C GLU A 331 -6.74 -18.39 -12.00
N ILE A 332 -6.26 -18.48 -13.24
CA ILE A 332 -5.83 -19.75 -13.84
C ILE A 332 -4.47 -19.50 -14.48
N ASN A 333 -3.47 -20.32 -14.12
CA ASN A 333 -2.09 -20.20 -14.60
C ASN A 333 -1.52 -18.78 -14.42
N LYS A 334 -1.76 -18.16 -13.25
CA LYS A 334 -1.33 -16.79 -12.90
C LYS A 334 -1.97 -15.68 -13.76
N VAL A 335 -2.97 -15.99 -14.57
CA VAL A 335 -3.76 -15.01 -15.33
C VAL A 335 -5.10 -14.81 -14.63
N SER A 336 -5.44 -13.55 -14.34
CA SER A 336 -6.71 -13.17 -13.72
C SER A 336 -7.78 -12.95 -14.79
N TYR A 337 -8.91 -13.63 -14.67
CA TYR A 337 -10.08 -13.53 -15.54
C TYR A 337 -11.29 -12.98 -14.78
N THR A 338 -12.12 -12.24 -15.49
CA THR A 338 -13.38 -11.70 -14.95
C THR A 338 -14.52 -11.97 -15.90
N LYS A 339 -15.69 -12.26 -15.32
CA LYS A 339 -16.90 -12.53 -16.08
C LYS A 339 -17.53 -11.22 -16.51
N VAL A 340 -17.99 -11.16 -17.76
CA VAL A 340 -18.57 -9.94 -18.35
C VAL A 340 -19.85 -10.25 -19.11
N SER A 341 -20.61 -9.22 -19.44
CA SER A 341 -21.80 -9.31 -20.29
C SER A 341 -22.04 -8.02 -21.05
N THR A 342 -22.64 -8.11 -22.24
CA THR A 342 -23.11 -6.94 -22.99
C THR A 342 -24.55 -6.54 -22.63
N THR A 343 -25.24 -7.34 -21.82
CA THR A 343 -26.68 -7.14 -21.55
C THR A 343 -26.95 -6.51 -20.19
N SER A 344 -26.36 -7.04 -19.12
CA SER A 344 -26.52 -6.50 -17.76
C SER A 344 -25.48 -7.09 -16.80
N LYS A 345 -25.27 -6.41 -15.66
CA LYS A 345 -24.46 -6.95 -14.56
C LYS A 345 -25.04 -8.24 -13.98
N ALA A 346 -26.37 -8.35 -13.85
CA ALA A 346 -27.02 -9.57 -13.40
C ALA A 346 -26.73 -10.77 -14.33
N ASN A 347 -26.69 -10.54 -15.64
CA ASN A 347 -26.26 -11.56 -16.59
C ASN A 347 -24.75 -11.84 -16.49
N ALA A 348 -23.91 -10.83 -16.28
CA ALA A 348 -22.49 -11.02 -15.99
C ALA A 348 -22.27 -11.88 -14.75
N ASP A 349 -23.11 -11.76 -13.71
CA ASP A 349 -23.01 -12.52 -12.46
C ASP A 349 -23.75 -13.86 -12.48
N SER A 350 -24.54 -14.14 -13.52
CA SER A 350 -25.27 -15.40 -13.66
C SER A 350 -24.34 -16.60 -13.75
N SER A 351 -24.73 -17.70 -13.10
CA SER A 351 -24.05 -19.00 -13.21
C SER A 351 -24.13 -19.57 -14.63
N SER A 352 -25.15 -19.21 -15.42
CA SER A 352 -25.33 -19.65 -16.81
C SER A 352 -24.47 -18.89 -17.81
N ASN A 353 -23.97 -17.70 -17.47
CA ASN A 353 -23.06 -16.96 -18.32
C ASN A 353 -21.65 -17.55 -18.18
N ASN A 354 -20.97 -17.80 -19.30
CA ASN A 354 -19.59 -18.28 -19.32
C ASN A 354 -18.69 -17.39 -20.21
N LEU A 355 -18.99 -16.09 -20.29
CA LEU A 355 -18.21 -15.13 -21.05
C LEU A 355 -17.19 -14.42 -20.14
N TRP A 356 -15.91 -14.66 -20.41
CA TRP A 356 -14.80 -14.12 -19.64
C TRP A 356 -13.86 -13.30 -20.52
N ILE A 357 -13.18 -12.34 -19.90
CA ILE A 357 -12.02 -11.66 -20.46
C ILE A 357 -10.88 -11.75 -19.47
N GLN A 358 -9.65 -11.55 -19.93
CA GLN A 358 -8.55 -11.26 -19.01
C GLN A 358 -8.85 -9.94 -18.29
N THR A 359 -8.69 -9.91 -16.97
CA THR A 359 -9.03 -8.74 -16.15
C THR A 359 -8.17 -7.53 -16.51
N SER A 360 -6.94 -7.76 -16.98
CA SER A 360 -6.05 -6.73 -17.55
C SER A 360 -6.64 -6.02 -18.77
N ALA A 361 -7.62 -6.60 -19.48
CA ALA A 361 -8.29 -5.93 -20.59
C ALA A 361 -9.28 -4.85 -20.13
N LEU A 362 -9.64 -4.79 -18.84
CA LEU A 362 -10.45 -3.69 -18.30
C LEU A 362 -9.60 -2.48 -17.92
N THR A 363 -8.29 -2.65 -17.77
CA THR A 363 -7.35 -1.55 -17.71
C THR A 363 -6.90 -1.19 -19.10
N GLN A 364 -6.98 0.09 -19.44
CA GLN A 364 -6.03 0.59 -20.42
C GLN A 364 -4.66 0.42 -19.77
N THR A 365 -3.83 -0.46 -20.30
CA THR A 365 -2.42 -0.28 -20.04
C THR A 365 -2.10 1.04 -20.72
N THR A 366 -1.98 2.13 -19.95
CA THR A 366 -0.97 3.10 -20.35
C THR A 366 0.26 2.26 -20.60
N PRO A 367 0.83 2.28 -21.82
CA PRO A 367 2.11 1.64 -22.04
C PRO A 367 2.96 1.98 -20.83
N SER A 368 3.48 0.96 -20.11
CA SER A 368 4.54 1.25 -19.15
C SER A 368 5.50 2.10 -19.93
N ASP A 369 5.70 3.35 -19.49
CA ASP A 369 6.43 4.28 -20.32
C ASP A 369 7.80 3.63 -20.57
N SER A 370 8.10 3.33 -21.82
CA SER A 370 9.39 2.74 -22.16
C SER A 370 10.41 3.88 -22.16
N ASN A 371 11.61 3.59 -21.68
CA ASN A 371 12.69 4.58 -21.52
C ASN A 371 12.39 5.65 -20.44
N THR A 372 12.09 5.24 -19.22
CA THR A 372 12.01 6.18 -18.09
C THR A 372 13.39 6.58 -17.60
N GLU A 373 13.51 7.80 -17.09
CA GLU A 373 14.72 8.31 -16.45
C GLU A 373 14.40 8.87 -15.07
N THR A 374 15.29 8.62 -14.10
CA THR A 374 15.19 9.22 -12.77
C THR A 374 15.97 10.53 -12.74
N HIS A 375 15.29 11.63 -12.40
CA HIS A 375 15.88 12.96 -12.27
C HIS A 375 15.50 13.59 -10.93
N ALA A 376 16.39 14.41 -10.37
CA ALA A 376 16.06 15.21 -9.21
C ALA A 376 15.18 16.41 -9.60
N VAL A 377 14.16 16.71 -8.79
CA VAL A 377 13.39 17.93 -8.92
C VAL A 377 14.25 19.10 -8.45
N MET A 378 14.58 20.03 -9.34
CA MET A 378 15.50 21.13 -9.02
C MET A 378 14.80 22.39 -8.54
N VAL A 379 13.49 22.50 -8.71
CA VAL A 379 12.63 23.55 -8.13
C VAL A 379 11.28 22.91 -7.86
N ASP A 380 10.64 23.22 -6.73
CA ASP A 380 9.31 22.72 -6.40
C ASP A 380 8.38 22.84 -7.62
N SER A 381 7.94 21.70 -8.11
CA SER A 381 7.20 21.61 -9.35
C SER A 381 5.77 21.23 -9.07
N ARG A 382 4.84 22.09 -9.48
CA ARG A 382 3.42 21.73 -9.53
C ARG A 382 3.23 20.52 -10.45
N ALA A 383 2.33 19.61 -10.08
CA ALA A 383 1.81 18.58 -10.96
C ALA A 383 0.70 19.16 -11.82
N TYR A 384 0.77 18.95 -13.14
CA TYR A 384 -0.22 19.43 -14.10
C TYR A 384 -0.93 18.26 -14.79
N ASP A 385 -2.18 18.48 -15.21
CA ASP A 385 -2.84 17.59 -16.15
C ASP A 385 -2.35 17.82 -17.60
N LYS A 386 -2.85 17.00 -18.54
CA LYS A 386 -2.53 17.13 -19.97
C LYS A 386 -2.96 18.45 -20.62
N ASN A 387 -3.85 19.21 -19.97
CA ASN A 387 -4.35 20.49 -20.44
C ASN A 387 -3.60 21.67 -19.78
N GLY A 388 -2.67 21.40 -18.86
CA GLY A 388 -1.86 22.39 -18.16
C GLY A 388 -2.53 22.98 -16.92
N ASN A 389 -3.59 22.36 -16.39
CA ASN A 389 -4.23 22.75 -15.14
C ASN A 389 -3.49 22.14 -13.94
N TYR A 390 -3.48 22.86 -12.83
CA TYR A 390 -2.83 22.39 -11.60
C TYR A 390 -3.66 21.31 -10.91
N LEU A 391 -3.04 20.18 -10.54
CA LEU A 391 -3.70 19.03 -9.92
C LEU A 391 -3.84 19.11 -8.39
N GLY A 392 -3.29 20.13 -7.74
CA GLY A 392 -3.42 20.33 -6.29
C GLY A 392 -2.25 19.83 -5.44
N HIS A 393 -1.25 19.14 -6.01
CA HIS A 393 -0.05 18.68 -5.29
C HIS A 393 1.26 19.09 -5.97
N MET A 394 2.35 19.03 -5.22
CA MET A 394 3.70 19.42 -5.67
C MET A 394 4.67 18.25 -5.59
N TYR A 395 5.60 18.23 -6.54
CA TYR A 395 6.87 17.51 -6.46
C TYR A 395 7.90 18.44 -5.83
N TYR A 396 8.34 18.13 -4.61
CA TYR A 396 9.25 18.98 -3.85
C TYR A 396 10.69 18.90 -4.36
N ALA A 397 11.40 20.02 -4.32
CA ALA A 397 12.79 20.09 -4.73
C ALA A 397 13.67 19.11 -3.94
N TYR A 398 14.68 18.57 -4.61
CA TYR A 398 15.65 17.58 -4.15
C TYR A 398 15.14 16.16 -3.99
N ASN A 399 13.84 15.93 -4.17
CA ASN A 399 13.32 14.58 -4.32
C ASN A 399 13.53 14.08 -5.75
N ASP A 400 13.74 12.79 -5.89
CA ASP A 400 13.83 12.15 -7.19
C ASP A 400 12.43 11.90 -7.76
N ILE A 401 12.30 12.05 -9.07
CA ILE A 401 11.10 11.76 -9.84
C ILE A 401 11.49 10.95 -11.07
N GLU A 402 10.66 9.96 -11.40
CA GLU A 402 10.79 9.21 -12.64
C GLU A 402 9.96 9.89 -13.73
N ILE A 403 10.59 10.19 -14.87
CA ILE A 403 9.96 10.90 -15.99
C ILE A 403 10.13 10.12 -17.29
N VAL A 404 9.28 10.43 -18.26
CA VAL A 404 9.49 10.06 -19.66
C VAL A 404 10.27 11.19 -20.33
N PRO A 405 11.48 10.95 -20.89
CA PRO A 405 12.38 11.99 -21.37
C PRO A 405 11.91 12.67 -22.66
N THR A 406 10.74 12.27 -23.20
CA THR A 406 10.07 12.96 -24.30
C THR A 406 9.46 14.28 -23.82
N ILE A 407 9.90 15.40 -24.39
CA ILE A 407 9.35 16.72 -24.09
C ILE A 407 7.99 16.88 -24.77
N VAL A 408 6.98 17.25 -24.00
CA VAL A 408 5.66 17.65 -24.51
C VAL A 408 5.44 19.15 -24.35
N THR A 409 4.68 19.75 -25.26
CA THR A 409 4.31 21.18 -25.19
C THR A 409 2.84 21.32 -24.83
N ILE A 410 2.54 22.01 -23.73
CA ILE A 410 1.18 22.28 -23.24
C ILE A 410 1.06 23.78 -23.02
N ASN A 411 0.12 24.44 -23.69
CA ASN A 411 -0.10 25.90 -23.61
C ASN A 411 1.21 26.72 -23.79
N GLY A 412 2.01 26.35 -24.80
CA GLY A 412 3.26 27.05 -25.16
C GLY A 412 4.42 26.83 -24.18
N LYS A 413 4.32 25.86 -23.26
CA LYS A 413 5.34 25.56 -22.26
C LYS A 413 5.72 24.09 -22.31
N THR A 414 6.96 23.77 -21.97
CA THR A 414 7.51 22.42 -22.08
C THR A 414 7.40 21.65 -20.76
N TYR A 415 6.98 20.39 -20.86
CA TYR A 415 6.81 19.47 -19.75
C TYR A 415 7.41 18.09 -20.06
N TYR A 416 7.74 17.35 -19.01
CA TYR A 416 7.86 15.90 -19.06
C TYR A 416 6.60 15.28 -18.46
N LYS A 417 6.21 14.13 -19.01
CA LYS A 417 5.25 13.25 -18.35
C LYS A 417 5.95 12.57 -17.17
N VAL A 418 5.30 12.53 -16.02
CA VAL A 418 5.74 11.72 -14.88
C VAL A 418 5.45 10.25 -15.22
N ALA A 419 6.45 9.39 -15.08
CA ALA A 419 6.34 8.01 -15.51
C ALA A 419 5.17 7.30 -14.84
N ASN A 420 4.40 6.54 -15.63
CA ASN A 420 3.26 5.75 -15.17
C ASN A 420 2.16 6.56 -14.48
N LYS A 421 2.10 7.89 -14.71
CA LYS A 421 1.05 8.77 -14.22
C LYS A 421 0.58 9.71 -15.33
N ASP A 422 -0.68 10.13 -15.28
CA ASP A 422 -1.21 11.19 -16.16
C ASP A 422 -0.92 12.59 -15.59
N GLU A 423 0.31 12.78 -15.14
CA GLU A 423 0.79 14.03 -14.53
C GLU A 423 1.98 14.57 -15.31
N TYR A 424 2.12 15.89 -15.33
CA TYR A 424 3.16 16.59 -16.07
C TYR A 424 3.91 17.55 -15.17
N VAL A 425 5.23 17.61 -15.33
CA VAL A 425 6.12 18.53 -14.60
C VAL A 425 6.93 19.36 -15.60
N ARG A 426 7.23 20.61 -15.25
CA ARG A 426 7.94 21.50 -16.19
C ARG A 426 9.37 21.02 -16.44
N VAL A 427 9.78 20.98 -17.72
CA VAL A 427 11.18 20.70 -18.10
C VAL A 427 12.13 21.62 -17.35
N THR A 428 11.78 22.90 -17.24
CA THR A 428 12.59 23.92 -16.53
C THR A 428 12.85 23.59 -15.06
N ASN A 429 12.01 22.76 -14.43
CA ASN A 429 12.15 22.40 -13.02
C ASN A 429 12.90 21.07 -12.82
N ILE A 430 13.04 20.26 -13.87
CA ILE A 430 13.68 18.93 -13.81
C ILE A 430 15.07 18.99 -14.45
N THR A 431 15.15 19.03 -15.79
CA THR A 431 16.41 19.11 -16.54
C THR A 431 16.84 20.55 -16.82
N GLY A 432 15.97 21.53 -16.60
CA GLY A 432 16.30 22.95 -16.65
C GLY A 432 16.30 23.54 -18.05
N THR A 433 17.01 24.65 -18.21
CA THR A 433 17.19 25.38 -19.47
C THR A 433 18.64 25.77 -19.61
N GLN A 434 19.26 25.34 -20.70
CA GLN A 434 20.62 25.72 -21.06
C GLN A 434 20.65 27.20 -21.47
N ARG A 435 21.47 28.00 -20.78
CA ARG A 435 21.66 29.42 -21.06
C ARG A 435 23.14 29.75 -21.20
N LYS A 436 23.48 30.52 -22.23
CA LYS A 436 24.86 30.99 -22.45
C LYS A 436 25.13 32.24 -21.63
N LEU A 437 26.30 32.32 -21.01
CA LEU A 437 26.74 33.50 -20.26
C LEU A 437 27.22 34.60 -21.21
N ARG A 438 26.73 35.83 -21.01
CA ARG A 438 27.21 37.04 -21.70
C ARG A 438 28.33 37.78 -20.95
N HIS A 439 28.48 37.50 -19.66
CA HIS A 439 29.56 38.01 -18.80
C HIS A 439 30.14 36.91 -17.90
N ASN A 440 31.36 37.10 -17.41
CA ASN A 440 31.90 36.27 -16.34
C ASN A 440 31.00 36.38 -15.10
N ALA A 441 30.73 35.24 -14.45
CA ALA A 441 29.73 35.14 -13.40
C ALA A 441 30.28 34.41 -12.18
N TYR A 442 30.08 35.00 -11.00
CA TYR A 442 30.25 34.28 -9.73
C TYR A 442 29.00 33.50 -9.37
N ILE A 443 29.18 32.42 -8.61
CA ILE A 443 28.11 31.60 -8.05
C ILE A 443 27.82 32.08 -6.61
N TYR A 444 26.54 32.26 -6.31
CA TYR A 444 26.05 32.87 -5.08
C TYR A 444 25.25 31.88 -4.25
N TRP A 445 25.43 31.95 -2.93
CA TRP A 445 24.62 31.24 -1.94
C TRP A 445 23.42 32.11 -1.50
N SER A 446 23.64 33.42 -1.43
CA SER A 446 22.63 34.42 -1.04
C SER A 446 22.86 35.75 -1.76
N SER A 447 22.05 36.78 -1.44
CA SER A 447 22.21 38.14 -1.98
C SER A 447 23.58 38.79 -1.70
N TYR A 448 24.28 38.35 -0.65
CA TYR A 448 25.50 39.01 -0.18
C TYR A 448 26.72 38.09 -0.17
N ARG A 449 26.53 36.77 -0.32
CA ARG A 449 27.60 35.78 -0.15
C ARG A 449 27.74 34.88 -1.37
N ARG A 450 28.98 34.71 -1.83
CA ARG A 450 29.36 33.72 -2.84
C ARG A 450 29.29 32.31 -2.26
N THR A 451 28.99 31.32 -3.08
CA THR A 451 28.97 29.91 -2.64
C THR A 451 30.40 29.45 -2.33
N PRO A 452 30.70 29.03 -1.08
CA PRO A 452 32.04 28.54 -0.73
C PRO A 452 32.47 27.37 -1.61
N GLY A 453 33.76 27.26 -1.90
CA GLY A 453 34.30 26.16 -2.72
C GLY A 453 33.91 26.22 -4.21
N THR A 454 33.26 27.30 -4.67
CA THR A 454 32.92 27.47 -6.09
C THR A 454 33.70 28.62 -6.73
N GLY A 455 34.15 28.40 -7.96
CA GLY A 455 34.87 29.39 -8.75
C GLY A 455 33.95 30.38 -9.49
N LYS A 456 34.52 31.01 -10.52
CA LYS A 456 33.78 31.80 -11.50
C LYS A 456 33.47 30.95 -12.73
N MET A 457 32.32 31.19 -13.35
CA MET A 457 32.02 30.73 -14.70
C MET A 457 32.36 31.84 -15.71
N TYR A 458 32.79 31.45 -16.89
CA TYR A 458 33.33 32.37 -17.90
C TYR A 458 32.29 32.70 -18.97
N LYS A 459 32.41 33.91 -19.53
CA LYS A 459 31.61 34.34 -20.68
C LYS A 459 31.68 33.29 -21.79
N GLY A 460 30.55 33.01 -22.41
CA GLY A 460 30.41 32.02 -23.47
C GLY A 460 30.14 30.59 -22.98
N GLN A 461 30.35 30.28 -21.69
CA GLN A 461 29.95 28.98 -21.15
C GLN A 461 28.43 28.83 -21.09
N THR A 462 27.96 27.62 -21.36
CA THR A 462 26.56 27.24 -21.19
C THR A 462 26.34 26.71 -19.77
N VAL A 463 25.29 27.19 -19.12
CA VAL A 463 24.91 26.79 -17.76
C VAL A 463 23.44 26.38 -17.76
N THR A 464 23.14 25.24 -17.14
CA THR A 464 21.77 24.82 -16.90
C THR A 464 21.16 25.61 -15.76
N THR A 465 20.06 26.30 -16.06
CA THR A 465 19.27 27.09 -15.10
C THR A 465 17.94 26.42 -14.82
N TYR A 466 17.45 26.49 -13.58
CA TYR A 466 16.20 25.85 -13.17
C TYR A 466 15.14 26.84 -12.72
N GLY A 467 13.91 26.58 -13.16
CA GLY A 467 12.71 27.35 -12.87
C GLY A 467 12.77 28.80 -13.33
N ALA A 468 11.89 29.62 -12.76
CA ALA A 468 11.91 31.06 -12.94
C ALA A 468 13.07 31.69 -12.13
N SER A 469 13.50 32.89 -12.54
CA SER A 469 14.48 33.65 -11.77
C SER A 469 13.89 34.09 -10.42
N TYR A 470 14.70 34.02 -9.36
CA TYR A 470 14.38 34.48 -8.02
C TYR A 470 14.83 35.92 -7.81
N ARG A 471 13.99 36.76 -7.21
CA ARG A 471 14.42 38.07 -6.73
C ARG A 471 15.00 37.91 -5.34
N PHE A 472 16.30 38.16 -5.18
CA PHE A 472 16.95 38.13 -3.87
C PHE A 472 16.72 39.45 -3.11
N LYS A 473 17.07 39.48 -1.82
CA LYS A 473 16.91 40.65 -0.94
C LYS A 473 17.58 41.93 -1.47
N ASN A 474 18.61 41.79 -2.30
CA ASN A 474 19.28 42.92 -2.95
C ASN A 474 18.57 43.43 -4.22
N GLY A 475 17.32 43.02 -4.47
CA GLY A 475 16.51 43.43 -5.61
C GLY A 475 16.89 42.79 -6.95
N LYS A 476 18.05 42.11 -7.03
CA LYS A 476 18.54 41.50 -8.27
C LYS A 476 17.92 40.12 -8.50
N LYS A 477 17.75 39.76 -9.77
CA LYS A 477 17.23 38.45 -10.20
C LYS A 477 18.38 37.44 -10.36
N TYR A 478 18.16 36.21 -9.92
CA TYR A 478 19.11 35.11 -9.98
C TYR A 478 18.43 33.84 -10.49
N TYR A 479 19.12 33.06 -11.31
CA TYR A 479 18.72 31.71 -11.63
C TYR A 479 19.40 30.73 -10.70
N ARG A 480 18.65 29.70 -10.31
CA ARG A 480 19.21 28.51 -9.69
C ARG A 480 19.93 27.69 -10.75
N ILE A 481 21.08 27.10 -10.41
CA ILE A 481 21.90 26.34 -11.35
C ILE A 481 22.18 24.92 -10.86
N GLU A 482 22.83 24.13 -11.71
CA GLU A 482 23.16 22.72 -11.48
C GLU A 482 23.94 22.50 -10.18
N GLY A 483 23.67 21.39 -9.49
CA GLY A 483 24.30 21.03 -8.22
C GLY A 483 23.85 21.86 -7.01
N CYS A 484 22.84 22.74 -7.17
CA CYS A 484 22.23 23.41 -6.02
C CYS A 484 21.56 22.38 -5.11
N ARG A 485 21.82 22.41 -3.79
CA ARG A 485 21.19 21.63 -2.71
C ARG A 485 20.88 22.51 -1.48
N ASN A 486 20.15 21.98 -0.50
CA ASN A 486 19.84 22.70 0.76
C ASN A 486 21.10 23.21 1.47
N ASN A 487 22.13 22.35 1.54
CA ASN A 487 23.44 22.63 2.13
C ASN A 487 24.48 23.13 1.10
N ASN A 488 24.07 23.38 -0.15
CA ASN A 488 24.96 23.87 -1.20
C ASN A 488 24.17 24.74 -2.18
N LYS A 489 23.83 25.96 -1.75
CA LYS A 489 23.04 26.88 -2.57
C LYS A 489 23.89 27.42 -3.72
N ARG A 490 23.40 27.31 -4.97
CA ARG A 490 24.11 27.75 -6.17
C ARG A 490 23.20 28.56 -7.08
N TYR A 491 23.54 29.84 -7.23
CA TYR A 491 22.77 30.79 -8.03
C TYR A 491 23.66 31.72 -8.86
N ILE A 492 23.23 32.09 -10.06
CA ILE A 492 23.90 33.08 -10.91
C ILE A 492 22.93 34.22 -11.24
N LYS A 493 23.42 35.46 -11.26
CA LYS A 493 22.62 36.63 -11.63
C LYS A 493 22.02 36.45 -13.03
N ALA A 494 20.71 36.68 -13.15
CA ALA A 494 19.98 36.55 -14.41
C ALA A 494 20.55 37.47 -15.51
N VAL A 495 21.01 38.66 -15.12
CA VAL A 495 21.68 39.63 -16.01
C VAL A 495 23.05 39.17 -16.53
N ASN A 496 23.53 37.99 -16.18
CA ASN A 496 24.77 37.44 -16.75
C ASN A 496 24.50 36.49 -17.91
N PHE A 497 23.25 36.16 -18.21
CA PHE A 497 22.84 35.28 -19.32
C PHE A 497 22.29 36.08 -20.50
N TYR A 498 22.31 35.51 -21.71
CA TYR A 498 21.58 36.09 -22.86
C TYR A 498 20.06 36.05 -22.66
#